data_AF-A0A1I5WK20-F1
#
_entry.id   AF-A0A1I5WK20-F1
#
_cell.length_a   1.000
_cell.length_b   1.000
_cell.length_c   1.000
_cell.angle_alpha   90.00
_cell.angle_beta   90.00
_cell.angle_gamma   90.00
#
_symmetry.space_group_name_H-M   'P 1'
#
loop_
_entity.id
_entity.type
_entity.pdbx_description
1 polymer ?
#
loop_
_entity_poly.entity_id
_entity_poly.type
_entity_poly.pdbx_seq_one_letter_code
_entity_poly.pdbx_strand_id
1 'polypeptide(L)'
;MLPVSSALLSPGNIAPRALNMPGLRPFFLLGGDPRSLSWLRENAARLRAMGAVGLAVEVADSEALSRIRATAPDLVIVPVNGDDIAARLRISHYPVLVTATRLDQ
;
A
#
# COMPACT_ATOMS: atom_id res chain seq x y z
N MET A 1 -11.47 2.18 -12.86
CA MET A 1 -11.41 1.07 -13.83
C MET A 1 -10.43 0.03 -13.28
N LEU A 2 -10.72 -1.25 -13.49
CA LEU A 2 -9.86 -2.39 -13.15
C LEU A 2 -9.61 -3.16 -14.46
N PRO A 3 -8.48 -3.88 -14.63
CA PRO A 3 -7.41 -4.10 -13.66
C PRO A 3 -6.58 -2.84 -13.36
N VAL A 4 -5.92 -2.86 -12.21
CA VAL A 4 -4.82 -1.94 -11.91
C VAL A 4 -3.55 -2.75 -11.81
N SER A 5 -2.53 -2.35 -12.55
CA SER A 5 -1.18 -2.89 -12.42
C SER A 5 -0.17 -1.76 -12.54
N SER A 6 0.91 -1.88 -11.78
CA SER A 6 1.97 -0.89 -11.69
C SER A 6 3.27 -1.49 -12.21
N ALA A 7 3.81 -0.97 -13.30
CA ALA A 7 4.98 -1.55 -13.98
C ALA A 7 6.27 -1.44 -13.15
N LEU A 8 6.35 -0.48 -12.23
CA LEU A 8 7.54 -0.21 -11.41
C LEU A 8 7.53 -0.94 -10.06
N LEU A 9 6.46 -1.67 -9.74
CA LEU A 9 6.21 -2.22 -8.42
C LEU A 9 6.02 -3.74 -8.48
N SER A 10 6.64 -4.46 -7.55
CA SER A 10 6.49 -5.90 -7.41
C SER A 10 6.39 -6.33 -5.93
N PRO A 11 5.79 -7.47 -5.60
CA PRO A 11 5.82 -7.98 -4.24
C PRO A 11 7.26 -8.19 -3.75
N GLY A 12 7.64 -7.66 -2.59
CA GLY A 12 9.00 -7.77 -2.10
C GLY A 12 9.22 -7.17 -0.71
N ASN A 13 10.48 -7.24 -0.25
CA ASN A 13 10.91 -6.57 0.98
C ASN A 13 11.37 -5.15 0.64
N ILE A 14 11.17 -4.22 1.57
CA ILE A 14 11.72 -2.87 1.45
C ILE A 14 12.57 -2.57 2.69
N ALA A 15 13.79 -2.10 2.44
CA ALA A 15 14.63 -1.59 3.50
C ALA A 15 14.02 -0.30 4.08
N PRO A 16 13.81 -0.21 5.41
CA PRO A 16 13.30 1.00 6.03
C PRO A 16 14.18 2.20 5.70
N ARG A 17 13.55 3.33 5.39
CA ARG A 17 14.26 4.57 5.06
C ARG A 17 13.58 5.76 5.68
N ALA A 18 14.37 6.66 6.26
CA ALA A 18 13.88 7.94 6.73
C ALA A 18 13.37 8.79 5.55
N LEU A 19 12.28 9.50 5.79
CA LEU A 19 11.69 10.46 4.87
C LEU A 19 11.59 11.82 5.58
N ASN A 20 11.44 12.88 4.81
CA ASN A 20 11.16 14.20 5.34
C ASN A 20 10.09 14.86 4.46
N MET A 21 8.83 14.53 4.74
CA MET A 21 7.66 15.01 4.01
C MET A 21 6.62 15.55 4.99
N PRO A 22 6.87 16.72 5.61
CA PRO A 22 5.94 17.32 6.56
C PRO A 22 4.58 17.61 5.87
N GLY A 23 3.48 17.34 6.58
CA GLY A 23 2.12 17.49 6.05
C GLY A 23 1.63 16.31 5.20
N LEU A 24 2.46 15.30 4.96
CA LEU A 24 2.02 14.08 4.30
C LEU A 24 1.08 13.27 5.20
N ARG A 25 -0.13 12.98 4.70
CA ARG A 25 -1.01 12.00 5.34
C ARG A 25 -0.45 10.60 5.15
N PRO A 26 -0.37 9.76 6.21
CA PRO A 26 0.09 8.39 6.08
C PRO A 26 -0.72 7.63 5.03
N PHE A 27 -0.02 6.82 4.23
CA PHE A 27 -0.65 5.94 3.25
C PHE A 27 0.19 4.69 3.07
N PHE A 28 -0.40 3.64 2.52
CA PHE A 28 0.30 2.40 2.27
C PHE A 28 -0.01 1.84 0.89
N LEU A 29 0.93 1.13 0.29
CA LEU A 29 0.77 0.47 -0.99
C LEU A 29 0.69 -1.03 -0.75
N LEU A 30 -0.21 -1.71 -1.46
CA LEU A 30 -0.34 -3.16 -1.41
C LEU A 30 -0.92 -3.72 -2.71
N GLY A 31 -0.74 -5.01 -2.95
CA GLY A 31 -1.40 -5.75 -4.03
C GLY A 31 -2.43 -6.75 -3.50
N GLY A 32 -3.03 -7.49 -4.42
CA GLY A 32 -3.91 -8.62 -4.12
C GLY A 32 -3.19 -9.94 -3.81
N ASP A 33 -1.86 -9.94 -3.74
CA ASP A 33 -1.07 -11.14 -3.46
C ASP A 33 -1.10 -11.54 -1.98
N PRO A 34 -0.78 -12.82 -1.64
CA PRO A 34 -0.84 -13.30 -0.27
C PRO A 34 0.04 -12.54 0.73
N ARG A 35 1.22 -12.07 0.31
CA ARG A 35 2.14 -11.33 1.19
C ARG A 35 1.53 -9.98 1.58
N SER A 36 0.97 -9.26 0.61
CA SER A 36 0.23 -8.01 0.86
C SER A 36 -0.94 -8.20 1.82
N LEU A 37 -1.71 -9.28 1.65
CA LEU A 37 -2.85 -9.57 2.51
C LEU A 37 -2.44 -9.94 3.95
N SER A 38 -1.38 -10.74 4.13
CA SER A 38 -0.86 -11.05 5.47
C SER A 38 -0.34 -9.79 6.17
N TRP A 39 0.46 -8.99 5.47
CA TRP A 39 0.95 -7.72 5.98
C TRP A 39 -0.19 -6.77 6.39
N LEU A 40 -1.26 -6.70 5.59
CA LEU A 40 -2.42 -5.86 5.89
C LEU A 40 -3.13 -6.32 7.18
N ARG A 41 -3.30 -7.64 7.40
CA ARG A 41 -3.92 -8.15 8.64
C ARG A 41 -3.08 -7.80 9.86
N GLU A 42 -1.77 -8.01 9.78
CA GLU A 42 -0.84 -7.75 10.89
C GLU A 42 -0.77 -6.27 11.24
N ASN A 43 -0.88 -5.38 10.25
CA ASN A 43 -0.74 -3.94 10.44
C ASN A 43 -2.07 -3.18 10.53
N ALA A 44 -3.23 -3.81 10.33
CA ALA A 44 -4.53 -3.15 10.22
C ALA A 44 -4.82 -2.19 11.38
N ALA A 45 -4.59 -2.63 12.62
CA ALA A 45 -4.81 -1.79 13.81
C ALA A 45 -3.92 -0.54 13.82
N ARG A 46 -2.63 -0.69 13.48
CA ARG A 46 -1.67 0.42 13.37
C ARG A 46 -2.07 1.38 12.25
N LEU A 47 -2.37 0.86 11.07
CA LEU A 47 -2.80 1.65 9.90
C LEU A 47 -4.06 2.47 10.21
N ARG A 48 -5.01 1.86 10.91
CA ARG A 48 -6.26 2.52 11.34
C ARG A 48 -5.97 3.63 12.34
N ALA A 49 -5.15 3.37 13.35
CA ALA A 49 -4.78 4.38 14.35
C ALA A 49 -4.08 5.61 13.72
N MET A 50 -3.32 5.42 12.64
CA MET A 50 -2.68 6.50 11.90
C MET A 50 -3.61 7.22 10.90
N GLY A 51 -4.84 6.73 10.71
CA GLY A 51 -5.73 7.22 9.64
C GLY A 51 -5.14 7.02 8.25
N ALA A 52 -4.37 5.95 8.05
CA ALA A 52 -3.66 5.70 6.81
C ALA A 52 -4.61 5.25 5.69
N VAL A 53 -4.38 5.76 4.48
CA VAL A 53 -5.15 5.37 3.28
C VAL A 53 -4.41 4.27 2.52
N GLY A 54 -5.12 3.23 2.11
CA GLY A 54 -4.57 2.13 1.32
C GLY A 54 -4.68 2.36 -0.18
N LEU A 55 -3.58 2.15 -0.89
CA LEU A 55 -3.47 2.22 -2.34
C LEU A 55 -3.22 0.82 -2.87
N ALA A 56 -4.23 0.22 -3.48
CA ALA A 56 -4.11 -1.08 -4.10
C ALA A 56 -3.48 -0.91 -5.50
N VAL A 57 -2.19 -1.24 -5.61
CA VAL A 57 -1.34 -0.97 -6.78
C VAL A 57 -1.27 -2.12 -7.77
N GLU A 58 -1.74 -3.29 -7.36
CA GLU A 58 -1.83 -4.51 -8.17
C GLU A 58 -3.14 -5.23 -7.83
N VAL A 59 -4.14 -5.11 -8.69
CA VAL A 59 -5.49 -5.67 -8.52
C VAL A 59 -6.03 -6.14 -9.86
N ALA A 60 -6.21 -7.46 -10.01
CA ALA A 60 -6.71 -8.05 -11.25
C ALA A 60 -8.17 -7.68 -11.55
N ASP A 61 -9.03 -7.69 -10.53
CA ASP A 61 -10.48 -7.54 -10.72
C ASP A 61 -11.19 -7.03 -9.44
N SER A 62 -12.50 -6.85 -9.53
CA SER A 62 -13.34 -6.39 -8.42
C SER A 62 -13.38 -7.37 -7.26
N GLU A 63 -13.22 -8.66 -7.51
CA GLU A 63 -13.22 -9.69 -6.46
C GLU A 63 -11.93 -9.59 -5.64
N ALA A 64 -10.78 -9.43 -6.30
CA ALA A 64 -9.50 -9.17 -5.67
C ALA A 64 -9.53 -7.90 -4.80
N LEU A 65 -10.11 -6.80 -5.31
CA LEU A 65 -10.29 -5.59 -4.51
C LEU A 65 -11.18 -5.83 -3.29
N SER A 66 -12.25 -6.60 -3.47
CA SER A 66 -13.18 -6.94 -2.38
C SER A 66 -12.49 -7.79 -1.30
N ARG A 67 -11.65 -8.76 -1.69
CA ARG A 67 -10.84 -9.56 -0.75
C ARG A 67 -9.85 -8.70 0.04
N ILE A 68 -9.20 -7.73 -0.62
CA ILE A 68 -8.31 -6.78 0.06
C ILE A 68 -9.09 -5.97 1.10
N ARG A 69 -10.25 -5.41 0.73
CA ARG A 69 -11.09 -4.62 1.64
C ARG A 69 -11.67 -5.44 2.79
N ALA A 70 -12.07 -6.68 2.53
CA ALA A 70 -12.56 -7.60 3.56
C ALA A 70 -11.47 -7.94 4.60
N THR A 71 -10.19 -7.84 4.23
CA THR A 71 -9.06 -8.09 5.12
C THR A 71 -8.89 -6.98 6.17
N ALA A 72 -9.31 -5.74 5.86
CA ALA A 72 -9.30 -4.62 6.78
C ALA A 72 -10.51 -3.69 6.50
N PRO A 73 -11.72 -4.06 6.98
CA PRO A 73 -12.96 -3.37 6.62
C PRO A 73 -13.03 -1.92 7.11
N ASP A 74 -12.25 -1.58 8.14
CA ASP A 74 -12.19 -0.24 8.72
C ASP A 74 -11.22 0.70 7.98
N LEU A 75 -10.51 0.22 6.96
CA LEU A 75 -9.55 1.00 6.18
C LEU A 75 -10.10 1.37 4.81
N VAL A 76 -9.87 2.61 4.41
CA VAL A 76 -10.18 3.06 3.05
C VAL A 76 -9.09 2.55 2.12
N ILE A 77 -9.44 1.65 1.21
CA ILE A 77 -8.52 1.10 0.20
C ILE A 77 -9.08 1.37 -1.20
N VAL A 78 -8.28 2.03 -2.03
CA VAL A 78 -8.65 2.41 -3.41
C VAL A 78 -7.65 1.86 -4.42
N PRO A 79 -8.11 1.38 -5.60
CA PRO A 79 -7.22 0.91 -6.65
C PRO A 79 -6.60 2.10 -7.39
N VAL A 80 -5.27 2.16 -7.48
CA VAL A 80 -4.52 3.27 -8.08
C VAL A 80 -3.26 2.73 -8.74
N ASN A 81 -2.91 3.19 -9.95
CA ASN A 81 -1.59 2.90 -10.52
C ASN A 81 -0.51 3.61 -9.67
N GLY A 82 0.40 2.81 -9.12
CA GLY A 82 1.41 3.25 -8.17
C GLY A 82 2.71 3.74 -8.78
N ASP A 83 2.88 3.73 -10.11
CA ASP A 83 4.17 4.02 -10.77
C ASP A 83 4.67 5.44 -10.45
N ASP A 84 3.74 6.38 -10.45
CA ASP A 84 3.96 7.79 -10.12
C ASP A 84 4.46 7.99 -8.68
N ILE A 85 4.00 7.15 -7.75
CA ILE A 85 4.41 7.15 -6.34
C ILE A 85 5.73 6.40 -6.20
N ALA A 86 5.88 5.28 -6.90
CA ALA A 86 7.07 4.46 -6.91
C ALA A 86 8.30 5.24 -7.37
N ALA A 87 8.16 6.01 -8.46
CA ALA A 87 9.21 6.88 -8.97
C ALA A 87 9.58 8.00 -7.99
N ARG A 88 8.58 8.69 -7.42
CA ARG A 88 8.79 9.79 -6.45
C ARG A 88 9.46 9.30 -5.16
N LEU A 89 9.00 8.17 -4.64
CA LEU A 89 9.55 7.55 -3.43
C LEU A 89 10.76 6.68 -3.73
N ARG A 90 11.16 6.46 -4.99
CA ARG A 90 12.26 5.55 -5.36
C ARG A 90 12.14 4.19 -4.66
N ILE A 91 10.96 3.58 -4.79
CA ILE A 91 10.67 2.22 -4.32
C ILE A 91 10.32 1.34 -5.52
N SER A 92 10.62 0.06 -5.40
CA SER A 92 10.32 -0.95 -6.44
C SER A 92 9.49 -2.12 -5.92
N HIS A 93 9.20 -2.11 -4.61
CA HIS A 93 8.46 -3.18 -3.97
C HIS A 93 7.27 -2.68 -3.15
N TYR A 94 6.38 -3.63 -2.83
CA TYR A 94 5.27 -3.51 -1.90
C TYR A 94 5.07 -4.86 -1.19
N PRO A 95 4.29 -4.97 -0.10
CA PRO A 95 3.56 -3.92 0.60
C PRO A 95 4.48 -2.94 1.34
N VAL A 96 4.01 -1.73 1.60
CA VAL A 96 4.78 -0.71 2.33
C VAL A 96 3.90 0.37 2.93
N LEU A 97 4.23 0.80 4.15
CA LEU A 97 3.70 1.99 4.81
C LEU A 97 4.63 3.19 4.57
N VAL A 98 4.02 4.31 4.21
CA VAL A 98 4.68 5.60 4.01
C VAL A 98 4.07 6.61 4.97
N THR A 99 4.92 7.21 5.79
CA THR A 99 4.57 8.29 6.71
C THR A 99 5.39 9.55 6.40
N ALA A 100 5.08 10.67 7.05
CA ALA A 100 5.83 11.91 6.89
C ALA A 100 7.33 11.78 7.20
N THR A 101 7.70 10.82 8.07
CA THR A 101 9.07 10.70 8.61
C THR A 101 9.80 9.43 8.20
N ARG A 102 9.09 8.40 7.72
CA ARG A 102 9.69 7.12 7.34
C ARG A 102 8.84 6.31 6.38
N LEU A 103 9.52 5.41 5.67
CA LEU A 103 8.96 4.34 4.88
C LEU A 103 9.41 3.00 5.48
N ASP A 104 8.47 2.10 5.78
CA ASP A 104 8.70 0.76 6.35
C ASP A 104 7.61 -0.25 5.97
N GLN A 105 7.82 -1.52 6.33
CA GLN A 105 6.80 -2.57 6.27
C GLN A 105 6.28 -2.78 7.68
#